data_AF-A0A431VP37-F1
#
_entry.id   AF-A0A431VP37-F1
#
_cell.length_a   1.000
_cell.length_b   1.000
_cell.length_c   1.000
_cell.angle_alpha   90.00
_cell.angle_beta   90.00
_cell.angle_gamma   90.00
#
_symmetry.space_group_name_H-M   'P 1'
#
loop_
_entity.id
_entity.type
_entity.pdbx_description
1 polymer ?
#
loop_
_entity_poly.entity_id
_entity_poly.type
_entity_poly.pdbx_seq_one_letter_code
_entity_poly.pdbx_strand_id
1 'polypeptide(L)'
;MRHQPPRFFPGPCPGRLDSFSEQGARELAQRIRSSWNRLGWEVEVRIERIASEDMGDTRSKAHYTVRSDLINGMPQRRLSPPADGRA
;
A
#
# COMPACT_ATOMS: atom_id res chain seq x y z
N MET A 1 21.05 13.01 17.22
CA MET A 1 19.62 13.22 16.92
C MET A 1 19.07 11.98 16.23
N ARG A 2 18.22 11.20 16.89
CA ARG A 2 17.59 10.01 16.29
C ARG A 2 16.41 10.50 15.45
N HIS A 3 16.56 10.54 14.12
CA HIS A 3 15.46 10.87 13.22
C HIS A 3 14.40 9.76 13.32
N GLN A 4 13.36 10.01 14.11
CA GLN A 4 12.17 9.15 14.15
C GLN A 4 11.48 9.30 12.79
N PRO A 5 11.40 8.23 11.98
CA PRO A 5 10.71 8.30 10.69
C PRO A 5 9.23 8.63 10.91
N PRO A 6 8.60 9.42 10.01
CA PRO A 6 7.22 9.82 10.18
C PRO A 6 6.31 8.59 10.15
N ARG A 7 5.40 8.50 11.11
CA ARG A 7 4.31 7.50 11.10
C ARG A 7 3.46 7.74 9.86
N PHE A 8 3.30 6.71 9.03
CA PHE A 8 2.35 6.75 7.92
C PHE A 8 0.94 6.70 8.49
N PHE A 9 0.30 7.87 8.54
CA PHE A 9 -1.14 7.97 8.69
C PHE A 9 -1.72 8.06 7.28
N PRO A 10 -2.32 6.98 6.73
CA PRO A 10 -3.24 7.16 5.62
C PRO A 10 -4.43 7.92 6.20
N GLY A 11 -4.32 9.25 6.25
CA GLY A 11 -5.41 10.10 6.70
C GLY A 11 -6.66 9.75 5.90
N PRO A 12 -7.86 9.84 6.51
CA PRO A 12 -9.10 9.57 5.81
C PRO A 12 -9.16 10.46 4.57
N CYS A 13 -9.00 9.86 3.40
CA CYS A 13 -9.04 10.60 2.14
C CYS A 13 -10.47 11.13 1.95
N PRO A 14 -10.67 12.45 1.74
CA PRO A 14 -11.97 12.97 1.36
C PRO A 14 -12.22 12.50 -0.08
N GLY A 15 -13.04 11.47 -0.23
CA GLY A 15 -13.27 10.79 -1.49
C GLY A 15 -13.25 9.29 -1.25
N ARG A 16 -14.44 8.70 -1.25
CA ARG A 16 -14.72 7.27 -1.06
C ARG A 16 -13.84 6.44 -1.99
N LEU A 17 -12.67 6.03 -1.50
CA LEU A 17 -11.81 5.08 -2.20
C LEU A 17 -12.57 3.75 -2.22
N ASP A 18 -12.98 3.31 -3.40
CA ASP A 18 -13.63 2.03 -3.58
C ASP A 18 -12.57 0.92 -3.50
N SER A 19 -12.06 0.66 -2.29
CA SER A 19 -11.05 -0.36 -2.03
C SER A 19 -11.53 -1.78 -2.37
N PHE A 20 -12.83 -1.95 -2.64
CA PHE A 20 -13.46 -3.22 -2.99
C PHE A 20 -13.41 -3.53 -4.49
N SER A 21 -13.13 -2.55 -5.35
CA SER A 21 -12.85 -2.75 -6.78
C SER A 21 -11.36 -2.91 -7.05
N GLU A 22 -11.02 -3.62 -8.12
CA GLU A 22 -9.62 -3.78 -8.55
C GLU A 22 -8.92 -2.44 -8.76
N GLN A 23 -9.63 -1.48 -9.37
CA GLN A 23 -9.09 -0.16 -9.66
C GLN A 23 -8.78 0.61 -8.38
N GLY A 24 -9.69 0.61 -7.39
CA GLY A 24 -9.44 1.28 -6.12
C GLY A 24 -8.35 0.61 -5.30
N ALA A 25 -8.24 -0.73 -5.34
CA ALA A 25 -7.13 -1.45 -4.74
C ALA A 25 -5.77 -1.10 -5.40
N ARG A 26 -5.74 -0.93 -6.73
CA ARG A 26 -4.55 -0.46 -7.47
C ARG A 26 -4.18 0.96 -7.09
N GLU A 27 -5.14 1.87 -7.02
CA GLU A 27 -4.89 3.26 -6.59
C GLU A 27 -4.38 3.33 -5.15
N LEU A 28 -4.99 2.55 -4.23
CA LEU A 28 -4.53 2.48 -2.85
C LEU A 28 -3.10 1.95 -2.77
N ALA A 29 -2.78 0.88 -3.50
CA ALA A 29 -1.44 0.32 -3.54
C ALA A 29 -0.40 1.33 -4.06
N GLN A 30 -0.73 2.07 -5.13
CA GLN A 30 0.13 3.12 -5.66
C GLN A 30 0.34 4.25 -4.64
N ARG A 31 -0.71 4.71 -3.97
CA ARG A 31 -0.60 5.78 -2.96
C ARG A 31 0.30 5.40 -1.79
N ILE A 32 0.17 4.16 -1.29
CA ILE A 32 1.04 3.65 -0.21
C ILE A 32 2.50 3.65 -0.67
N ARG A 33 2.79 3.07 -1.86
CA ARG A 33 4.15 3.04 -2.42
C ARG A 33 4.73 4.43 -2.61
N SER A 34 4.00 5.34 -3.25
CA SER A 34 4.47 6.70 -3.52
C SER A 34 4.73 7.50 -2.23
N SER A 35 3.92 7.30 -1.19
CA SER A 35 4.09 8.00 0.08
C SER A 35 5.38 7.59 0.78
N TRP A 36 5.68 6.29 0.82
CA TRP A 36 6.94 5.79 1.39
C TRP A 36 8.15 6.11 0.52
N ASN A 37 8.01 6.04 -0.80
CA ASN A 37 9.08 6.37 -1.73
C ASN A 37 9.54 7.83 -1.57
N ARG A 38 8.60 8.77 -1.43
CA ARG A 38 8.90 10.18 -1.11
C ARG A 38 9.68 10.37 0.18
N LEU A 39 9.56 9.43 1.12
CA LEU A 39 10.27 9.43 2.40
C LEU A 39 11.62 8.68 2.33
N GLY A 40 12.01 8.18 1.15
CA GLY A 40 13.25 7.42 0.97
C GLY A 40 13.13 5.94 1.36
N TRP A 41 11.92 5.40 1.41
CA TRP A 41 11.66 4.01 1.78
C TRP A 41 11.01 3.22 0.65
N GLU A 42 11.42 1.97 0.53
CA GLU A 42 10.83 1.01 -0.39
C GLU A 42 9.84 0.12 0.38
N VAL A 43 8.66 -0.05 -0.20
CA VAL A 43 7.60 -0.90 0.36
C VAL A 43 7.03 -1.73 -0.77
N GLU A 44 6.97 -3.02 -0.53
CA GLU A 44 6.25 -3.95 -1.39
C GLU A 44 4.77 -3.94 -0.99
N VAL A 45 3.92 -3.68 -1.99
CA VAL A 45 2.46 -3.67 -1.80
C VAL A 45 1.84 -4.61 -2.81
N ARG A 46 1.11 -5.62 -2.36
CA ARG A 46 0.44 -6.64 -3.17
C ARG A 46 -1.07 -6.45 -3.11
N ILE A 47 -1.73 -6.76 -4.21
CA ILE A 47 -3.19 -6.75 -4.31
C ILE A 47 -3.61 -8.21 -4.42
N GLU A 48 -4.48 -8.65 -3.52
CA GLU A 48 -5.02 -10.00 -3.52
C GLU A 48 -6.52 -9.97 -3.80
N ARG A 49 -6.97 -10.81 -4.73
CA ARG A 49 -8.39 -10.99 -5.02
C ARG A 49 -8.94 -12.06 -4.08
N ILE A 50 -9.83 -11.65 -3.19
CA ILE A 50 -10.58 -12.54 -2.32
C ILE A 50 -11.95 -12.75 -2.96
N ALA A 51 -12.18 -13.94 -3.51
CA ALA A 51 -13.53 -14.37 -3.84
C ALA A 51 -14.14 -14.97 -2.57
N SER A 52 -15.28 -14.43 -2.11
CA SER A 52 -16.06 -15.11 -1.08
C SER A 52 -16.64 -16.39 -1.69
N GLU A 53 -16.38 -17.54 -1.06
CA GLU A 53 -17.05 -18.80 -1.39
C GLU A 53 -18.57 -18.66 -1.23
N ASP A 54 -19.27 -19.33 -2.13
CA ASP A 54 -20.71 -19.24 -2.38
C ASP A 54 -21.51 -19.73 -1.17
N MET A 55 -21.92 -18.81 -0.29
CA MET A 55 -22.98 -19.06 0.69
C MET A 55 -24.32 -18.64 0.07
N GLY A 56 -24.79 -19.45 -0.88
CA GLY A 56 -26.21 -19.73 -1.11
C GLY A 56 -27.12 -18.62 -1.64
N ASP A 57 -26.68 -17.38 -1.81
CA ASP A 57 -27.55 -16.32 -2.34
C ASP A 57 -26.80 -15.31 -3.24
N THR A 58 -26.99 -15.50 -4.54
CA THR A 58 -26.97 -14.52 -5.64
C THR A 58 -26.13 -13.25 -5.44
N ARG A 59 -24.79 -13.38 -5.44
CA ARG A 59 -23.78 -12.48 -6.03
C ARG A 59 -22.44 -12.75 -5.36
N SER A 60 -21.61 -13.60 -5.96
CA SER A 60 -20.20 -13.71 -5.59
C SER A 60 -19.51 -12.37 -5.86
N LYS A 61 -19.47 -11.49 -4.86
CA LYS A 61 -18.73 -10.23 -4.93
C LYS A 61 -17.26 -10.55 -4.70
N ALA A 62 -16.47 -10.51 -5.77
CA ALA A 62 -15.02 -10.51 -5.62
C ALA A 62 -14.62 -9.20 -4.92
N HIS A 63 -13.91 -9.31 -3.81
CA HIS A 63 -13.33 -8.18 -3.10
C HIS A 63 -11.82 -8.18 -3.29
N TYR A 64 -11.22 -7.00 -3.41
CA TYR A 64 -9.78 -6.85 -3.49
C TYR A 64 -9.25 -6.37 -2.14
N THR A 65 -8.15 -6.95 -1.68
CA THR A 65 -7.43 -6.50 -0.49
C THR A 65 -6.03 -6.05 -0.87
N VAL A 66 -5.49 -5.10 -0.11
CA VAL A 66 -4.14 -4.56 -0.32
C VAL A 66 -3.30 -4.94 0.89
N ARG A 67 -2.23 -5.71 0.67
CA ARG A 67 -1.26 -6.11 1.70
C ARG A 67 0.08 -5.45 1.46
N SER A 68 0.79 -5.09 2.52
CA SER A 68 2.12 -4.49 2.45
C SER A 68 3.10 -5.19 3.37
N ASP A 69 4.40 -5.18 3.06
CA ASP A 69 5.46 -5.78 3.89
C ASP A 69 5.84 -4.95 5.15
N LEU A 70 5.02 -3.96 5.50
CA LEU A 70 5.23 -3.12 6.67
C LEU A 70 5.21 -3.95 7.97
N ILE A 71 6.23 -3.77 8.82
CA ILE A 71 6.28 -4.36 10.15
C ILE A 71 5.90 -3.28 11.16
N ASN A 72 4.84 -3.49 11.95
CA ASN A 72 4.30 -2.49 12.88
C ASN A 72 4.02 -1.12 12.21
N GLY A 73 3.58 -1.15 10.94
CA GLY A 73 3.32 0.06 10.14
C GLY A 73 4.58 0.75 9.59
N MET A 74 5.74 0.08 9.63
CA MET A 74 7.04 0.65 9.25
C MET A 74 7.72 -0.13 8.12
N PRO A 75 8.25 0.57 7.10
CA PRO A 75 9.03 -0.06 6.03
C PRO A 75 10.36 -0.57 6.57
N GLN A 76 10.83 -1.70 6.05
CA GLN A 76 12.11 -2.29 6.45
C GLN A 76 13.25 -1.93 5.50
N ARG A 77 12.92 -1.61 4.24
CA ARG A 77 13.91 -1.37 3.18
C ARG A 77 14.01 0.13 2.90
N ARG A 78 15.21 0.70 3.06
CA ARG A 78 15.49 2.03 2.52
C ARG A 78 15.67 1.93 1.02
N LEU A 79 15.21 2.95 0.30
CA LEU A 79 15.65 3.14 -1.07
C LEU A 79 17.14 3.40 -1.01
N SER A 80 17.94 2.55 -1.67
CA SER A 80 19.32 2.89 -1.93
C SER A 80 19.31 4.24 -2.64
N PRO A 81 20.09 5.23 -2.19
CA PRO A 81 20.24 6.46 -2.95
C PRO A 81 20.66 6.05 -4.37
N PRO A 82 20.18 6.76 -5.42
CA PRO A 82 20.72 6.53 -6.75
C PRO A 82 22.24 6.61 -6.61
N ALA A 83 22.95 5.59 -7.10
CA ALA A 83 24.39 5.58 -7.09
C ALA A 83 24.84 6.87 -7.81
N ASP A 84 25.21 7.89 -7.04
CA ASP A 84 25.70 9.15 -7.57
C ASP A 84 27.09 8.83 -8.12
N GLY A 85 27.11 8.47 -9.41
CA GLY A 85 28.31 8.32 -10.20
C GLY A 85 28.87 9.68 -10.54
N ARG A 86 29.40 10.39 -9.54
CA ARG A 86 30.31 11.51 -9.75
C ARG A 86 31.66 11.16 -9.16
N ALA A 87 32.50 10.56 -10.01
CA ALA A 87 33.95 10.58 -9.91
C ALA A 87 34.48 11.97 -10.32
#